data_AF-A0A378VV63-F1
#
_entry.id   AF-A0A378VV63-F1
#
_cell.length_a   1.000
_cell.length_b   1.000
_cell.length_c   1.000
_cell.angle_alpha   90.00
_cell.angle_beta   90.00
_cell.angle_gamma   90.00
#
_symmetry.space_group_name_H-M   'P 1'
#
loop_
_entity.id
_entity.type
_entity.pdbx_description
1 polymer ?
#
loop_
_entity_poly.entity_id
_entity_poly.type
_entity_poly.pdbx_seq_one_letter_code
_entity_poly.pdbx_strand_id
1 'polypeptide(L)'
;MNGSTSGRCTDWLFTQNETLELDSPRFPTAHTHGTGCTFSACITAELAKGLDVCKAVQTAKAYITAAISNPLEIGAGHGPVNHWAYRD
;
A
#
# COMPACT_ATOMS: atom_id res chain seq x y z
N MET A 1 19.35 -2.48 10.31
CA MET A 1 17.96 -2.33 9.82
C MET A 1 17.06 -3.08 10.79
N ASN A 2 16.31 -2.37 11.65
CA ASN A 2 15.40 -2.97 12.64
C ASN A 2 13.99 -3.10 12.06
N GLY A 3 13.86 -3.81 10.94
CA GLY A 3 12.57 -4.05 10.27
C GLY A 3 12.05 -5.47 10.52
N SER A 4 10.75 -5.68 10.31
CA SER A 4 10.15 -7.01 10.33
C SER A 4 10.81 -7.93 9.29
N THR A 5 11.08 -9.18 9.69
CA THR A 5 11.62 -10.25 8.83
C THR A 5 10.53 -11.09 8.15
N SER A 6 9.26 -10.78 8.39
CA SER A 6 8.13 -11.50 7.77
C SER A 6 8.15 -11.33 6.25
N GLY A 7 7.98 -12.43 5.51
CA GLY A 7 7.76 -12.41 4.06
C GLY A 7 6.40 -11.83 3.63
N ARG A 8 5.54 -11.47 4.58
CA ARG A 8 4.20 -10.93 4.36
C ARG A 8 3.99 -9.61 5.12
N CYS A 9 3.11 -8.79 4.58
CA CYS A 9 2.59 -7.57 5.17
C CYS A 9 1.07 -7.71 5.31
N THR A 10 0.61 -7.97 6.54
CA THR A 10 -0.81 -8.15 6.83
C THR A 10 -1.35 -6.88 7.50
N ASP A 11 -2.36 -6.27 6.89
CA ASP A 11 -3.08 -5.12 7.43
C ASP A 11 -4.47 -5.57 7.90
N TRP A 12 -4.96 -4.97 8.99
CA TRP A 12 -6.27 -5.27 9.56
C TRP A 12 -7.14 -4.03 9.55
N LEU A 13 -8.32 -4.14 8.94
CA LEU A 13 -9.37 -3.12 8.98
C LEU A 13 -10.48 -3.58 9.91
N PHE A 14 -10.80 -2.77 10.91
CA PHE A 14 -11.92 -3.00 11.81
C PHE A 14 -13.01 -1.98 11.52
N THR A 15 -14.22 -2.45 11.25
CA THR A 15 -15.42 -1.63 11.12
C THR A 15 -16.45 -2.06 12.16
N GLN A 16 -17.59 -1.36 12.23
CA GLN A 16 -18.67 -1.77 13.13
C GLN A 16 -19.29 -3.13 12.75
N ASN A 17 -19.25 -3.49 11.46
CA ASN A 17 -19.98 -4.64 10.92
C ASN A 17 -19.06 -5.82 10.61
N GLU A 18 -17.80 -5.56 10.29
CA GLU A 18 -16.85 -6.57 9.83
C GLU A 18 -15.40 -6.23 10.18
N THR A 19 -14.59 -7.28 10.24
CA THR A 19 -13.12 -7.22 10.30
C THR A 19 -12.58 -7.80 9.01
N LEU A 20 -11.72 -7.05 8.33
CA LEU A 20 -11.09 -7.44 7.08
C LEU A 20 -9.58 -7.58 7.26
N GLU A 21 -9.06 -8.76 6.92
CA GLU A 21 -7.63 -9.04 6.85
C GLU A 21 -7.14 -8.86 5.41
N LEU A 22 -6.09 -8.07 5.23
CA LEU A 22 -5.53 -7.72 3.92
C LEU A 22 -4.07 -8.10 3.87
N ASP A 23 -3.76 -9.16 3.13
CA ASP A 23 -2.40 -9.66 3.04
C ASP A 23 -1.74 -9.33 1.70
N SER A 24 -0.47 -8.95 1.74
CA SER A 24 0.39 -8.81 0.56
C SER A 24 1.80 -9.36 0.82
N PRO A 25 2.54 -9.73 -0.23
CA PRO A 25 3.97 -10.04 -0.10
C PRO A 25 4.75 -8.83 0.45
N ARG A 26 5.81 -9.10 1.21
CA ARG A 26 6.85 -8.11 1.52
C ARG A 26 7.92 -8.16 0.42
N PHE A 27 8.21 -7.01 -0.18
CA PHE A 27 9.28 -6.91 -1.18
C PHE A 27 10.58 -6.44 -0.52
N PRO A 28 11.73 -7.06 -0.85
CA PRO A 28 13.03 -6.65 -0.34
C PRO A 28 13.53 -5.41 -1.10
N THR A 29 12.99 -4.23 -0.78
CA THR A 29 13.32 -2.96 -1.42
C THR A 29 13.49 -1.82 -0.41
N ALA A 30 14.41 -0.90 -0.71
CA ALA A 30 14.57 0.35 0.03
C ALA A 30 13.61 1.46 -0.45
N HIS A 31 12.94 1.26 -1.59
CA HIS A 31 12.05 2.24 -2.24
C HIS A 31 10.65 2.23 -1.61
N THR A 32 10.57 2.60 -0.34
CA THR A 32 9.35 2.60 0.47
C THR A 32 9.01 3.98 1.04
N HIS A 33 9.73 5.03 0.63
CA HIS A 33 9.40 6.38 1.07
C HIS A 33 8.05 6.80 0.49
N GLY A 34 7.19 7.34 1.35
CA GLY A 34 5.83 7.71 0.99
C GLY A 34 4.79 6.59 1.10
N THR A 35 5.15 5.35 1.49
CA THR A 35 4.22 4.22 1.56
C THR A 35 2.91 4.55 2.28
N GLY A 36 2.99 5.08 3.50
CA GLY A 36 1.82 5.44 4.29
C GLY A 36 1.00 6.61 3.70
N CYS A 37 1.68 7.64 3.20
CA CYS A 37 1.03 8.80 2.58
C CYS A 37 0.29 8.40 1.30
N THR A 38 0.89 7.57 0.47
CA THR A 38 0.28 7.07 -0.76
C THR A 38 -0.89 6.14 -0.47
N PHE A 39 -0.76 5.27 0.53
CA PHE A 39 -1.84 4.39 0.95
C PHE A 39 -3.07 5.19 1.43
N SER A 40 -2.88 6.15 2.33
CA SER A 40 -3.99 6.99 2.83
C SER A 40 -4.58 7.91 1.75
N ALA A 41 -3.74 8.44 0.84
CA ALA A 41 -4.20 9.21 -0.30
C ALA A 41 -5.07 8.38 -1.26
N CYS A 42 -4.68 7.13 -1.52
CA CYS A 42 -5.49 6.22 -2.35
C CYS A 42 -6.83 5.90 -1.69
N ILE A 43 -6.88 5.59 -0.38
CA ILE A 43 -8.14 5.41 0.35
C ILE A 43 -9.03 6.65 0.19
N THR A 44 -8.47 7.83 0.41
CA THR A 44 -9.20 9.10 0.30
C THR A 44 -9.78 9.30 -1.11
N ALA A 45 -9.00 9.01 -2.15
CA ALA A 45 -9.44 9.13 -3.53
C ALA A 45 -10.56 8.13 -3.88
N GLU A 46 -10.45 6.87 -3.44
CA GLU A 46 -11.48 5.85 -3.67
C GLU A 46 -12.79 6.16 -2.94
N LEU A 47 -12.71 6.66 -1.70
CA LEU A 47 -13.88 7.16 -0.99
C LEU A 47 -14.52 8.35 -1.73
N ALA A 48 -13.73 9.28 -2.25
CA ALA A 48 -14.23 10.42 -3.03
C ALA A 48 -14.89 9.99 -4.36
N LYS A 49 -14.49 8.84 -4.93
CA LYS A 49 -15.17 8.21 -6.08
C LYS A 49 -16.48 7.53 -5.69
N GLY A 50 -16.80 7.43 -4.40
CA GLY A 50 -18.04 6.84 -3.89
C GLY A 50 -17.93 5.35 -3.54
N LEU A 51 -16.73 4.78 -3.43
CA LEU A 51 -16.57 3.42 -2.93
C LEU A 51 -16.82 3.35 -1.42
N ASP A 52 -17.26 2.17 -0.96
CA ASP A 52 -17.32 1.88 0.47
C ASP A 52 -15.90 1.73 1.08
N VAL A 53 -15.82 1.81 2.41
CA VAL A 53 -14.55 1.79 3.14
C VAL A 53 -13.75 0.51 2.87
N CYS A 54 -14.41 -0.65 2.86
CA CYS A 54 -13.73 -1.93 2.66
C CYS A 54 -13.11 -2.01 1.26
N LYS A 55 -13.85 -1.62 0.22
CA LYS A 55 -13.32 -1.55 -1.15
C LYS A 55 -12.21 -0.51 -1.29
N ALA A 56 -12.38 0.68 -0.70
CA ALA A 56 -11.36 1.72 -0.76
C ALA A 56 -10.02 1.26 -0.16
N VAL A 57 -10.07 0.55 0.98
CA VAL A 57 -8.87 0.03 1.63
C VAL A 57 -8.28 -1.15 0.85
N GLN A 58 -9.11 -2.04 0.28
CA GLN A 58 -8.66 -3.12 -0.61
C GLN A 58 -7.90 -2.57 -1.83
N THR A 59 -8.47 -1.57 -2.52
CA THR A 59 -7.83 -0.91 -3.66
C THR A 59 -6.52 -0.25 -3.22
N ALA A 60 -6.51 0.47 -2.09
CA ALA A 60 -5.28 1.09 -1.59
C ALA A 60 -4.18 0.07 -1.27
N LYS A 61 -4.55 -1.10 -0.73
CA LYS A 61 -3.62 -2.21 -0.48
C LYS A 61 -3.02 -2.73 -1.78
N ALA A 62 -3.86 -2.96 -2.79
CA ALA A 62 -3.39 -3.40 -4.10
C ALA A 62 -2.49 -2.34 -4.77
N TYR A 63 -2.91 -1.07 -4.72
CA TYR A 63 -2.18 0.08 -5.24
C TYR A 63 -0.78 0.18 -4.64
N ILE A 64 -0.67 0.19 -3.31
CA ILE A 64 0.63 0.37 -2.65
C ILE A 64 1.53 -0.85 -2.82
N THR A 65 0.94 -2.05 -2.91
CA THR A 65 1.67 -3.28 -3.20
C THR A 65 2.31 -3.20 -4.59
N ALA A 66 1.56 -2.75 -5.60
CA ALA A 66 2.09 -2.55 -6.96
C ALA A 66 3.18 -1.46 -7.00
N ALA A 67 2.97 -0.35 -6.30
CA ALA A 67 3.90 0.77 -6.24
C ALA A 67 5.25 0.42 -5.60
N ILE A 68 5.25 -0.50 -4.63
CA ILE A 68 6.47 -1.01 -3.97
C ILE A 68 7.13 -2.11 -4.81
N SER A 69 6.35 -2.97 -5.47
CA SER A 69 6.88 -4.10 -6.24
C SER A 69 7.52 -3.69 -7.58
N ASN A 70 7.21 -2.49 -8.08
CA ASN A 70 7.78 -1.94 -9.32
C ASN A 70 8.48 -0.60 -9.05
N PRO A 71 9.63 -0.58 -8.35
CA PRO A 71 10.30 0.65 -7.95
C PRO A 71 10.81 1.46 -9.15
N LEU A 72 10.93 2.79 -8.98
CA LEU A 72 11.51 3.69 -9.99
C LEU A 72 13.06 3.71 -9.97
N GLU A 73 13.69 3.15 -8.93
CA GLU A 73 15.14 3.13 -8.74
C GLU A 73 15.82 4.52 -8.76
N ILE A 74 15.10 5.54 -8.26
CA ILE A 74 15.60 6.93 -8.18
C ILE A 74 16.03 7.33 -6.76
N GLY A 75 17.11 8.11 -6.69
CA GLY A 75 17.72 8.61 -5.45
C GLY A 75 18.78 7.67 -4.86
N ALA A 76 19.65 8.23 -4.00
CA ALA A 76 20.78 7.50 -3.40
C ALA A 76 20.47 6.87 -2.02
N GLY A 77 19.18 6.78 -1.63
CA GLY A 77 18.75 6.35 -0.30
C GLY A 77 17.40 5.64 -0.32
N HIS A 78 16.51 5.93 0.64
CA HIS A 78 15.14 5.42 0.64
C HIS A 78 14.33 6.12 -0.45
N GLY A 79 14.32 5.53 -1.65
CA GLY A 79 13.61 6.13 -2.78
C GLY A 79 12.09 6.08 -2.62
N PRO A 80 11.36 6.85 -3.45
CA PRO A 80 9.91 6.91 -3.41
C PRO A 80 9.29 5.63 -3.97
N VAL A 81 8.03 5.38 -3.61
CA VAL A 81 7.18 4.38 -4.27
C VAL A 81 6.79 4.81 -5.69
N ASN A 82 6.41 3.87 -6.56
CA ASN A 82 6.02 4.16 -7.94
C ASN A 82 4.50 4.35 -8.10
N HIS A 83 4.04 5.60 -8.22
CA HIS A 83 2.61 5.90 -8.40
C HIS A 83 2.00 5.44 -9.74
N TRP A 84 2.81 5.12 -10.75
CA TRP A 84 2.34 4.65 -12.06
C TRP A 84 2.29 3.12 -12.19
N ALA A 85 2.71 2.38 -11.15
CA ALA A 85 2.79 0.93 -11.21
C ALA A 85 1.43 0.23 -11.17
N TYR A 86 0.46 0.82 -10.49
CA TYR A 86 -0.88 0.26 -10.39
C TYR A 86 -1.68 0.56 -11.66
N ARG A 87 -2.24 -0.49 -12.27
CA ARG A 87 -3.04 -0.42 -13.48
C ARG A 87 -4.30 -1.27 -13.24
N ASP A 88 -5.44 -0.60 -13.19
CA ASP A 88 -6.77 -1.21 -13.18
C ASP A 88 -7.14 -1.78 -14.55
#